data_AF-A0A5F2GVZ4-F1
#
_entry.id   AF-A0A5F2GVZ4-F1
#
_cell.length_a   1.000
_cell.length_b   1.000
_cell.length_c   1.000
_cell.angle_alpha   90.00
_cell.angle_beta   90.00
_cell.angle_gamma   90.00
#
_symmetry.space_group_name_H-M   'P 1'
#
loop_
_entity.id
_entity.type
_entity.pdbx_description
1 polymer ?
#
loop_
_entity_poly.entity_id
_entity_poly.type
_entity_poly.pdbx_seq_one_letter_code
_entity_poly.pdbx_strand_id
1 'polypeptide(L)'
;MDSNAIIASLPVAGADRAVLIDAANTAFERVIERIEPNDEELTRSLWDAGDYIDSWLATDLVDKLPMPRDEVAYYIDVFLVHHVIGLAVEADREAAEPQP
;
A
#
# COMPACT_ATOMS: atom_id res chain seq x y z
N MET A 1 -6.10 17.18 13.63
CA MET A 1 -5.45 16.74 12.37
C MET A 1 -5.15 17.99 11.58
N ASP A 2 -3.88 18.23 11.26
CA ASP A 2 -3.51 19.36 10.40
C ASP A 2 -4.00 19.08 8.98
N SER A 3 -5.16 19.62 8.63
CA SER A 3 -5.79 19.54 7.31
C SER A 3 -5.02 20.27 6.19
N ASN A 4 -3.76 20.64 6.43
CA ASN A 4 -2.91 21.43 5.53
C ASN A 4 -1.55 20.77 5.23
N ALA A 5 -1.30 19.53 5.68
CA ALA A 5 -0.05 18.84 5.35
C ALA A 5 -0.02 18.49 3.85
N ILE A 6 1.04 18.91 3.14
CA ILE A 6 1.19 18.72 1.69
C ILE A 6 2.37 17.79 1.44
N ILE A 7 2.14 16.74 0.65
CA ILE A 7 3.21 15.95 0.04
C ILE A 7 3.71 16.74 -1.17
N ALA A 8 4.90 17.33 -1.05
CA ALA A 8 5.47 18.18 -2.09
C ALA A 8 6.30 17.41 -3.13
N SER A 9 6.97 16.34 -2.70
CA SER A 9 7.91 15.58 -3.54
C SER A 9 8.15 14.18 -2.99
N LEU A 10 8.76 13.34 -3.81
CA LEU A 10 9.22 12.00 -3.46
C LEU A 10 10.76 11.97 -3.30
N PRO A 11 11.31 11.05 -2.48
CA PRO A 11 10.59 10.12 -1.61
C PRO A 11 9.90 10.85 -0.44
N VAL A 12 8.77 10.32 0.03
CA VAL A 12 8.12 10.85 1.23
C VAL A 12 8.97 10.48 2.44
N ALA A 13 9.24 11.44 3.32
CA ALA A 13 10.10 11.23 4.48
C ALA A 13 9.46 11.72 5.79
N GLY A 14 10.03 11.30 6.91
CA GLY A 14 9.67 11.81 8.23
C GLY A 14 8.22 11.52 8.63
N ALA A 15 7.57 12.50 9.26
CA ALA A 15 6.24 12.35 9.83
C ALA A 15 5.17 12.03 8.78
N ASP A 16 5.29 12.57 7.57
CA ASP A 16 4.34 12.30 6.50
C ASP A 16 4.42 10.84 6.04
N ARG A 17 5.64 10.28 5.93
CA ARG A 17 5.82 8.86 5.60
C ARG A 17 5.17 7.96 6.65
N ALA A 18 5.35 8.27 7.93
CA ALA A 18 4.75 7.50 9.01
C ALA A 18 3.21 7.48 8.95
N VAL A 19 2.60 8.63 8.63
CA VAL A 19 1.13 8.74 8.48
C VAL A 19 0.64 7.94 7.27
N LEU A 20 1.34 8.00 6.14
CA LEU A 20 0.95 7.25 4.95
C LEU A 20 1.11 5.73 5.13
N ILE A 21 2.14 5.29 5.87
CA ILE A 21 2.32 3.88 6.22
C ILE A 21 1.18 3.38 7.12
N ASP A 22 0.78 4.17 8.11
CA ASP A 22 -0.34 3.82 8.99
C ASP A 22 -1.66 3.71 8.20
N ALA A 23 -1.89 4.64 7.27
CA ALA A 23 -3.02 4.59 6.36
C ALA A 23 -2.99 3.35 5.46
N ALA A 24 -1.83 3.01 4.89
CA ALA A 24 -1.65 1.84 4.04
C ALA A 24 -1.88 0.53 4.81
N ASN A 25 -1.32 0.38 6.01
CA ASN A 25 -1.55 -0.80 6.86
C ASN A 25 -3.03 -0.94 7.26
N THR A 26 -3.67 0.17 7.63
CA THR A 26 -5.10 0.14 7.97
C THR A 26 -5.97 -0.25 6.77
N ALA A 27 -5.65 0.28 5.58
CA ALA A 27 -6.33 -0.11 4.35
C ALA A 27 -6.04 -1.57 3.98
N PHE A 28 -4.81 -2.05 4.18
CA PHE A 28 -4.42 -3.44 3.94
C PHE A 28 -5.28 -4.41 4.74
N GLU A 29 -5.46 -4.17 6.04
CA GLU A 29 -6.33 -5.01 6.89
C GLU A 29 -7.78 -5.03 6.38
N ARG A 30 -8.33 -3.89 5.97
CA ARG A 30 -9.68 -3.86 5.38
C ARG A 30 -9.76 -4.63 4.06
N VAL A 31 -8.72 -4.56 3.24
CA VAL A 31 -8.70 -5.22 1.94
C VAL A 31 -8.53 -6.73 2.11
N ILE A 32 -7.59 -7.17 2.94
CA ILE A 32 -7.30 -8.60 3.13
C ILE A 32 -8.53 -9.33 3.69
N GLU A 33 -9.23 -8.74 4.67
CA GLU A 33 -10.49 -9.25 5.21
C GLU A 33 -11.60 -9.34 4.14
N ARG A 34 -11.60 -8.43 3.16
CA ARG A 34 -12.65 -8.38 2.13
C ARG A 34 -12.42 -9.34 0.98
N ILE A 35 -11.17 -9.56 0.59
CA ILE A 35 -10.85 -10.40 -0.58
C ILE A 35 -10.68 -11.87 -0.20
N GLU A 36 -10.44 -12.19 1.08
CA GLU A 36 -10.29 -13.55 1.62
C GLU A 36 -9.36 -14.42 0.72
N PRO A 37 -8.07 -14.09 0.62
CA PRO A 37 -7.15 -14.80 -0.26
C PRO A 37 -6.98 -16.27 0.17
N ASN A 38 -6.65 -17.15 -0.78
CA ASN A 38 -6.55 -18.59 -0.48
C ASN A 38 -5.42 -18.89 0.53
N ASP A 39 -4.29 -18.17 0.44
CA ASP A 39 -3.20 -18.21 1.42
C ASP A 39 -3.01 -16.83 2.07
N GLU A 40 -3.85 -16.53 3.08
CA GLU A 40 -3.81 -15.26 3.80
C GLU A 40 -2.48 -15.05 4.56
N GLU A 41 -1.94 -16.09 5.18
CA GLU A 41 -0.69 -15.98 5.95
C GLU A 41 0.47 -15.58 5.03
N LEU A 42 0.61 -16.25 3.90
CA LEU A 42 1.65 -15.93 2.94
C LEU A 42 1.42 -14.56 2.28
N THR A 43 0.16 -14.23 1.92
CA THR A 43 -0.18 -12.89 1.39
C THR A 43 0.22 -11.78 2.36
N ARG A 44 -0.03 -11.97 3.67
CA ARG A 44 0.37 -11.03 4.73
C ARG A 44 1.88 -10.93 4.86
N SER A 45 2.61 -12.02 4.67
CA SER A 45 4.07 -12.02 4.76
C SER A 45 4.75 -11.25 3.63
N LEU A 46 4.09 -11.14 2.46
CA LEU A 46 4.57 -10.38 1.30
C LEU A 46 4.26 -8.87 1.39
N TRP A 47 3.42 -8.45 2.34
CA TRP A 47 3.03 -7.05 2.46
C TRP A 47 4.14 -6.18 3.07
N ASP A 48 4.58 -5.16 2.32
CA ASP A 48 5.45 -4.10 2.80
C ASP A 48 4.83 -2.72 2.48
N ALA A 49 4.26 -2.09 3.50
CA ALA A 49 3.67 -0.76 3.37
C ALA A 49 4.68 0.31 2.96
N GLY A 50 5.94 0.18 3.36
CA GLY A 50 7.00 1.12 2.99
C GLY A 50 7.30 1.04 1.50
N ASP A 51 7.53 -0.18 1.00
CA ASP A 51 7.80 -0.42 -0.42
C ASP A 51 6.61 -0.01 -1.29
N TYR A 52 5.38 -0.32 -0.86
CA TYR A 52 4.16 0.11 -1.55
C TYR A 52 4.11 1.65 -1.68
N ILE A 53 4.34 2.39 -0.59
CA ILE A 53 4.34 3.86 -0.61
C ILE A 53 5.42 4.40 -1.54
N ASP A 54 6.63 3.84 -1.49
CA ASP A 54 7.75 4.32 -2.28
C ASP A 54 7.57 4.01 -3.78
N SER A 55 7.03 2.83 -4.11
CA SER A 55 6.79 2.38 -5.49
C SER A 55 5.55 3.04 -6.12
N TRP A 56 4.39 2.95 -5.47
CA TRP A 56 3.11 3.42 -6.04
C TRP A 56 3.06 4.94 -6.18
N LEU A 57 3.60 5.70 -5.21
CA LEU A 57 3.69 7.15 -5.36
C LEU A 57 4.60 7.54 -6.52
N ALA A 58 5.71 6.82 -6.71
CA ALA A 58 6.66 7.09 -7.79
C ALA A 58 6.12 6.78 -9.18
N THR A 59 5.19 5.81 -9.31
CA THR A 59 4.61 5.42 -10.60
C THR A 59 3.34 6.19 -10.95
N ASP A 60 2.42 6.35 -10.01
CA ASP A 60 1.05 6.78 -10.30
C ASP A 60 0.75 8.23 -9.88
N LEU A 61 1.53 8.78 -8.94
CA LEU A 61 1.26 10.08 -8.31
C LEU A 61 2.36 11.13 -8.46
N VAL A 62 3.57 10.78 -8.91
CA VAL A 62 4.71 11.71 -9.02
C VAL A 62 4.38 12.98 -9.82
N ASP A 63 3.67 12.84 -10.95
CA ASP A 63 3.29 13.95 -11.83
C ASP A 63 2.07 14.76 -11.30
N LYS A 64 1.48 14.34 -10.17
CA LYS A 64 0.31 14.96 -9.55
C LYS A 64 0.66 15.73 -8.28
N LEU A 65 1.91 15.68 -7.83
CA LEU A 65 2.39 16.47 -6.69
C LEU A 65 2.58 17.95 -7.08
N PRO A 66 2.41 18.92 -6.15
CA PRO A 66 2.11 18.73 -4.73
C PRO A 66 0.63 18.39 -4.46
N MET A 67 0.39 17.55 -3.45
CA MET A 67 -0.95 17.08 -3.10
C MET A 67 -1.16 17.06 -1.57
N PRO A 68 -2.37 17.36 -1.06
CA PRO A 68 -2.71 17.17 0.34
C PRO A 68 -2.45 15.72 0.80
N ARG A 69 -1.85 15.56 1.98
CA ARG A 69 -1.50 14.24 2.53
C ARG A 69 -2.74 13.37 2.77
N ASP A 70 -3.85 13.97 3.15
CA ASP A 70 -5.15 13.30 3.30
C ASP A 70 -5.72 12.85 1.95
N GLU A 71 -5.51 13.62 0.88
CA GLU A 71 -5.84 13.19 -0.48
C GLU A 71 -4.95 12.01 -0.93
N VAL A 72 -3.65 12.03 -0.62
CA VAL A 72 -2.76 10.88 -0.86
C VAL A 72 -3.22 9.65 -0.07
N ALA A 73 -3.58 9.82 1.21
CA ALA A 73 -4.11 8.73 2.05
C ALA A 73 -5.43 8.17 1.52
N TYR A 74 -6.30 9.02 0.98
CA TYR A 74 -7.52 8.59 0.30
C TYR A 74 -7.21 7.73 -0.93
N TYR A 75 -6.23 8.13 -1.74
CA TYR A 75 -5.84 7.35 -2.91
C TYR A 75 -5.24 5.99 -2.54
N ILE A 76 -4.45 5.92 -1.46
CA ILE A 76 -3.97 4.63 -0.92
C ILE A 76 -5.17 3.74 -0.60
N ASP A 77 -6.14 4.24 0.18
CA ASP A 77 -7.29 3.44 0.61
C ASP A 77 -8.11 2.87 -0.56
N VAL A 78 -8.34 3.66 -1.61
CA VAL A 78 -9.17 3.22 -2.74
C VAL A 78 -8.43 2.33 -3.76
N PHE A 79 -7.11 2.50 -3.93
CA PHE A 79 -6.35 1.78 -4.95
C PHE A 79 -5.55 0.58 -4.42
N LEU A 80 -5.33 0.50 -3.11
CA LEU A 80 -4.53 -0.57 -2.50
C LEU A 80 -5.06 -1.99 -2.82
N VAL A 81 -6.37 -2.14 -3.04
CA VAL A 81 -6.99 -3.42 -3.41
C VAL A 81 -6.30 -4.12 -4.58
N HIS A 82 -5.85 -3.37 -5.59
CA HIS A 82 -5.19 -3.97 -6.76
C HIS A 82 -3.83 -4.57 -6.40
N HIS A 83 -3.09 -3.92 -5.50
CA HIS A 83 -1.80 -4.41 -5.05
C HIS A 83 -1.96 -5.68 -4.19
N VAL A 84 -2.90 -5.69 -3.25
CA VAL A 84 -3.15 -6.87 -2.39
C VAL A 84 -3.63 -8.07 -3.21
N ILE A 85 -4.44 -7.86 -4.26
CA ILE A 85 -4.77 -8.93 -5.21
C ILE A 85 -3.51 -9.48 -5.88
N GLY A 86 -2.57 -8.61 -6.25
CA GLY A 86 -1.27 -9.01 -6.80
C GLY A 86 -0.49 -9.91 -5.83
N LEU A 87 -0.39 -9.50 -4.57
CA LEU A 87 0.26 -10.28 -3.51
C LEU A 87 -0.41 -11.63 -3.29
N ALA A 88 -1.75 -11.68 -3.29
CA ALA A 88 -2.50 -12.93 -3.15
C ALA A 88 -2.23 -13.90 -4.30
N VAL A 89 -2.15 -13.38 -5.54
CA VAL A 89 -1.78 -14.19 -6.71
C VAL A 89 -0.34 -14.69 -6.62
N GLU A 90 0.58 -13.92 -6.05
CA GLU A 90 1.96 -14.34 -5.82
C GLU A 90 2.05 -15.42 -4.75
N ALA A 91 1.39 -15.23 -3.61
CA ALA A 91 1.27 -16.21 -2.55
C ALA A 91 0.69 -17.54 -3.07
N ASP A 92 -0.39 -17.50 -3.84
CA ASP A 92 -1.00 -18.70 -4.43
C ASP A 92 -0.03 -19.47 -5.35
N ARG A 93 0.88 -18.76 -6.04
CA ARG A 93 1.91 -19.41 -6.87
C ARG A 93 2.99 -20.05 -6.02
N GLU A 94 3.51 -19.35 -5.03
CA GLU A 94 4.53 -19.86 -4.12
C GLU A 94 4.05 -21.10 -3.34
N ALA A 95 2.80 -21.09 -2.89
CA ALA A 95 2.19 -22.23 -2.22
C ALA A 95 1.99 -23.45 -3.14
N ALA A 96 1.79 -23.22 -4.45
CA ALA A 96 1.60 -24.27 -5.44
C ALA A 96 2.93 -24.85 -5.99
N GLU A 97 4.04 -24.13 -5.86
CA GLU A 97 5.35 -24.60 -6.32
C GLU A 97 5.97 -25.58 -5.32
N PRO A 98 6.36 -26.80 -5.74
CA PRO A 98 7.03 -27.74 -4.85
C PRO A 98 8.40 -27.17 -4.45
N GLN A 99 8.60 -26.92 -3.16
CA GLN A 99 9.92 -26.55 -2.63
C GLN A 99 10.95 -27.64 -2.97
N PRO A 100 12.15 -27.28 -3.46
CA PRO A 100 13.20 -28.24 -3.81
C PRO A 100 13.80 -28.97 -2.61
#